data_AF-A0A0Q8BMB1-F1
#
_entry.id   AF-A0A0Q8BMB1-F1
#
_cell.length_a   1.000
_cell.length_b   1.000
_cell.length_c   1.000
_cell.angle_alpha   90.00
_cell.angle_beta   90.00
_cell.angle_gamma   90.00
#
_symmetry.space_group_name_H-M   'P 1'
#
loop_
_entity.id
_entity.type
_entity.pdbx_description
1 polymer ?
#
loop_
_entity_poly.entity_id
_entity_poly.type
_entity_poly.pdbx_seq_one_letter_code
_entity_poly.pdbx_strand_id
1 'polypeptide(L)'
;MMALLKKSAPVASEPYRVPSLSEADGGYAALQVRRGELQDKQRELSTEQRALQKAIASDTSHEVRPSIAELLGDEPGTKAFNRKRLAKVNTDISDLDQALRVIDQRIRDARGAASRVVCASARPEYARRVRAMVAAMRTLDEAHKAYDELRWQLEAEDIAWTSLVPMSPVWLGSSNEADRRITRFIRDAEAAGYGD
;
A
#
# COMPACT_ATOMS: atom_id res chain seq x y z
N MET A 1 -9.89 -54.22 23.44
CA MET A 1 -9.38 -52.84 23.56
C MET A 1 -9.06 -52.32 22.18
N MET A 2 -9.92 -51.48 21.61
CA MET A 2 -9.71 -50.80 20.34
C MET A 2 -9.44 -49.33 20.63
N ALA A 3 -8.20 -48.87 20.47
CA ALA A 3 -7.85 -47.46 20.57
C ALA A 3 -8.06 -46.80 19.20
N LEU A 4 -9.13 -46.03 19.07
CA LEU A 4 -9.34 -45.13 17.93
C LEU A 4 -8.32 -43.98 18.00
N LEU A 5 -7.34 -43.98 17.09
CA LEU A 5 -6.49 -42.83 16.84
C LEU A 5 -7.34 -41.71 16.24
N LYS A 6 -7.61 -40.67 17.04
CA LYS A 6 -8.14 -39.39 16.59
C LYS A 6 -7.13 -38.75 15.63
N LYS A 7 -7.42 -38.81 14.33
CA LYS A 7 -6.77 -37.99 13.31
C LYS A 7 -7.07 -36.53 13.65
N SER A 8 -6.09 -35.82 14.20
CA SER A 8 -6.18 -34.37 14.38
C SER A 8 -6.45 -33.74 13.02
N ALA A 9 -7.60 -33.07 12.90
CA ALA A 9 -7.90 -32.22 11.77
C ALA A 9 -6.79 -31.17 11.63
N PRO A 10 -6.40 -30.78 10.40
CA PRO A 10 -5.43 -29.71 10.23
C PRO A 10 -6.08 -28.44 10.76
N VAL A 11 -5.56 -27.93 11.88
CA VAL A 11 -5.87 -26.59 12.36
C VAL A 11 -5.56 -25.68 11.19
N ALA A 12 -6.59 -25.05 10.61
CA ALA A 12 -6.41 -24.07 9.56
C ALA A 12 -5.54 -22.95 10.13
N SER A 13 -4.25 -23.02 9.85
CA SER A 13 -3.28 -21.99 10.22
C SER A 13 -3.80 -20.66 9.70
N GLU A 14 -3.91 -19.67 10.58
CA GLU A 14 -4.38 -18.34 10.17
C GLU A 14 -3.63 -17.87 8.91
N PRO A 15 -4.35 -17.28 7.93
CA PRO A 15 -3.72 -16.81 6.72
C PRO A 15 -2.68 -15.75 7.07
N TYR A 16 -1.45 -15.92 6.59
CA TYR A 16 -0.37 -14.97 6.84
C TYR A 16 -0.80 -13.56 6.44
N ARG A 17 -0.74 -12.63 7.40
CA ARG A 17 -1.03 -11.20 7.24
C ARG A 17 0.27 -10.42 7.10
N VAL A 18 0.40 -9.66 6.02
CA VAL A 18 1.51 -8.71 5.85
C VAL A 18 1.31 -7.54 6.83
N PRO A 19 2.31 -7.18 7.65
CA PRO A 19 2.21 -6.00 8.51
C PRO A 19 2.14 -4.72 7.67
N SER A 20 1.40 -3.73 8.15
CA SER A 20 1.39 -2.41 7.54
C SER A 20 2.72 -1.67 7.78
N LEU A 21 3.00 -0.63 6.98
CA LEU A 21 4.22 0.17 7.16
C LEU A 21 4.29 0.83 8.55
N SER A 22 3.14 1.25 9.09
CA SER A 22 3.06 1.86 10.42
C SER A 22 3.21 0.85 11.55
N GLU A 23 2.87 -0.42 11.32
CA GLU A 23 3.12 -1.50 12.29
C GLU A 23 4.60 -1.91 12.29
N ALA A 24 5.27 -1.82 11.14
CA ALA A 24 6.65 -2.26 10.98
C ALA A 24 7.69 -1.18 11.34
N ASP A 25 7.36 0.11 11.20
CA ASP A 25 8.28 1.21 11.49
C ASP A 25 7.60 2.31 12.30
N GLY A 26 8.06 2.47 13.55
CA GLY A 26 7.52 3.47 14.48
C GLY A 26 7.77 4.92 14.05
N GLY A 27 8.85 5.18 13.29
CA GLY A 27 9.13 6.50 12.74
C GLY A 27 8.12 6.90 11.67
N TYR A 28 7.81 5.98 10.76
CA TYR A 28 6.79 6.14 9.74
C TYR A 28 5.39 6.33 10.36
N ALA A 29 5.06 5.54 11.39
CA ALA A 29 3.82 5.69 12.14
C ALA A 29 3.69 7.08 12.77
N ALA A 30 4.75 7.56 13.44
CA ALA A 30 4.77 8.88 14.08
C ALA A 30 4.57 10.02 13.05
N LEU A 31 5.16 9.91 11.86
CA LEU A 31 4.94 10.88 10.78
C LEU A 31 3.48 10.89 10.29
N GLN A 32 2.84 9.73 10.20
CA GLN A 32 1.41 9.66 9.83
C GLN A 32 0.51 10.28 10.89
N VAL A 33 0.76 10.00 12.18
CA VAL A 33 0.04 10.63 13.29
C VAL A 33 0.21 12.14 13.23
N ARG A 34 1.45 12.62 13.07
CA ARG A 34 1.72 14.06 13.00
C ARG A 34 1.04 14.74 11.82
N ARG A 35 0.96 14.08 10.66
CA ARG A 35 0.21 14.58 9.51
C ARG A 35 -1.29 14.71 9.83
N GLY A 36 -1.87 13.73 10.52
CA GLY A 36 -3.25 13.77 11.00
C GLY A 36 -3.50 14.98 11.90
N GLU A 37 -2.65 15.18 12.91
CA GLU A 37 -2.75 16.34 13.82
C GLU A 37 -2.69 17.69 13.09
N LEU A 38 -1.84 17.82 12.07
CA LEU A 38 -1.73 19.05 11.27
C LEU A 38 -2.98 19.27 10.41
N GLN A 39 -3.55 18.21 9.84
CA GLN A 39 -4.78 18.28 9.05
C GLN A 39 -5.98 18.66 9.92
N ASP A 40 -6.07 18.14 11.14
CA ASP A 40 -7.16 18.48 12.06
C ASP A 40 -7.08 19.94 12.49
N LYS A 41 -5.88 20.43 12.83
CA LYS A 41 -5.67 21.88 13.09
C LYS A 41 -6.03 22.76 11.90
N GLN A 42 -5.70 22.32 10.68
CA GLN A 42 -6.06 23.06 9.47
C GLN A 42 -7.58 23.14 9.27
N ARG A 43 -8.31 22.05 9.55
CA ARG A 43 -9.78 22.01 9.48
C ARG A 43 -10.42 22.94 10.52
N GLU A 44 -9.88 22.97 11.74
CA GLU A 44 -10.33 23.87 12.80
C GLU A 44 -10.16 25.34 12.38
N LEU A 45 -8.96 25.72 11.93
CA LEU A 45 -8.68 27.09 11.48
C LEU A 45 -9.48 27.48 10.23
N SER A 46 -9.71 26.55 9.30
CA SER A 46 -10.55 26.80 8.13
C SER A 46 -12.01 27.05 8.51
N THR A 47 -12.50 26.38 9.55
CA THR A 47 -13.84 26.62 10.11
C THR A 47 -13.90 28.01 10.75
N GLU A 48 -12.89 28.36 11.53
CA GLU A 48 -12.78 29.67 12.16
C GLU A 48 -12.69 30.80 11.11
N GLN A 49 -11.88 30.61 10.06
CA GLN A 49 -11.75 31.54 8.94
C GLN A 49 -13.11 31.87 8.31
N ARG A 50 -13.91 30.84 8.01
CA ARG A 50 -15.26 31.00 7.44
C ARG A 50 -16.20 31.71 8.39
N ALA A 51 -16.14 31.40 9.69
CA ALA A 51 -16.94 32.06 10.71
C ALA A 51 -16.59 33.55 10.83
N LEU A 52 -15.30 33.90 10.84
CA LEU A 52 -14.82 35.29 10.89
C LEU A 52 -15.21 36.06 9.62
N GLN A 53 -15.06 35.45 8.44
CA GLN A 53 -15.50 36.05 7.18
C GLN A 53 -17.00 36.35 7.19
N LYS A 54 -17.82 35.40 7.66
CA LYS A 54 -19.26 35.60 7.80
C LYS A 54 -19.58 36.73 8.79
N ALA A 55 -18.92 36.76 9.95
CA ALA A 55 -19.12 37.80 10.96
C ALA A 55 -18.77 39.19 10.44
N ILE A 56 -17.65 39.33 9.72
CA ILE A 56 -17.22 40.61 9.10
C ILE A 56 -18.21 41.06 8.02
N ALA A 57 -18.75 40.12 7.23
CA ALA A 57 -19.71 40.42 6.19
C ALA A 57 -21.10 40.81 6.74
N SER A 58 -21.53 40.20 7.84
CA SER A 58 -22.79 40.53 8.52
C SER A 58 -22.72 41.82 9.35
N ASP A 59 -21.51 42.28 9.69
CA ASP A 59 -21.31 43.50 10.47
C ASP A 59 -21.47 44.76 9.59
N THR A 60 -22.67 45.34 9.65
CA THR A 60 -23.07 46.59 8.96
C THR A 60 -22.71 47.85 9.75
N SER A 61 -22.07 47.72 10.92
CA SER A 61 -21.66 48.88 11.72
C SER A 61 -20.65 49.75 10.97
N HIS A 62 -20.73 51.07 11.21
CA HIS A 62 -19.73 52.00 10.70
C HIS A 62 -18.44 51.86 11.53
N GLU A 63 -17.30 51.77 10.85
CA GLU A 63 -15.98 51.75 11.53
C GLU A 63 -15.70 53.15 12.08
N VAL A 64 -16.15 53.42 13.30
CA VAL A 64 -15.80 54.61 14.08
C VAL A 64 -14.68 54.28 15.07
N ARG A 65 -13.82 55.25 15.34
CA ARG A 65 -12.78 55.07 16.39
C ARG A 65 -13.46 54.79 17.74
N PRO A 66 -12.89 53.94 18.61
CA PRO A 66 -13.49 53.61 19.91
C PRO A 66 -13.86 54.85 20.75
N SER A 67 -13.01 55.88 20.73
CA SER A 67 -13.27 57.15 21.43
C SER A 67 -14.43 57.96 20.85
N ILE A 68 -14.78 57.76 19.57
CA ILE A 68 -15.93 58.39 18.91
C ILE A 68 -17.19 57.55 19.13
N ALA A 69 -17.08 56.22 19.09
CA ALA A 69 -18.18 55.32 19.43
C ALA A 69 -18.67 55.56 20.87
N GLU A 70 -17.74 55.72 21.81
CA GLU A 70 -18.04 56.07 23.21
C GLU A 70 -18.74 57.45 23.35
N LEU A 71 -18.34 58.43 22.54
CA LEU A 71 -19.01 59.74 22.48
C LEU A 71 -20.40 59.69 21.83
N LEU A 72 -20.66 58.72 20.95
CA LEU A 72 -21.93 58.52 20.26
C LEU A 72 -22.88 57.56 21.00
N GLY A 73 -22.40 56.88 22.06
CA GLY A 73 -23.16 55.85 22.77
C GLY A 73 -23.26 54.51 22.01
N ASP A 74 -22.46 54.34 20.96
CA ASP A 74 -22.41 53.13 20.14
C ASP A 74 -21.41 52.11 20.73
N GLU A 75 -21.71 50.82 20.61
CA GLU A 75 -20.73 49.77 20.97
C GLU A 75 -19.52 49.82 20.02
N PRO A 76 -18.28 49.60 20.53
CA PRO A 76 -17.10 49.53 19.68
C PRO A 76 -17.23 48.44 18.62
N GLY A 77 -17.08 48.81 17.35
CA GLY A 77 -17.21 47.87 16.23
C GLY A 77 -16.25 46.67 16.33
N THR A 78 -16.79 45.44 16.30
CA THR A 78 -16.01 44.20 16.38
C THR A 78 -15.24 43.88 15.08
N LYS A 79 -15.54 44.60 14.00
CA LYS A 79 -14.97 44.44 12.65
C LYS A 79 -13.44 44.48 12.62
N ALA A 80 -12.82 45.44 13.30
CA ALA A 80 -11.37 45.58 13.34
C ALA A 80 -10.69 44.40 14.06
N PHE A 81 -11.28 43.93 15.16
CA PHE A 81 -10.82 42.74 15.88
C PHE A 81 -10.94 41.48 15.02
N ASN A 82 -12.09 41.28 14.38
CA ASN A 82 -12.33 40.14 13.49
C ASN A 82 -11.39 40.14 12.28
N ARG A 83 -11.10 41.30 11.68
CA ARG A 83 -10.10 41.43 10.60
C ARG A 83 -8.70 41.07 11.06
N LYS A 84 -8.28 41.53 12.25
CA LYS A 84 -6.98 41.18 12.84
C LYS A 84 -6.88 39.67 13.12
N ARG A 85 -7.93 39.07 13.66
CA ARG A 85 -7.98 37.62 13.90
C ARG A 85 -7.95 36.84 12.58
N LEU A 86 -8.73 37.27 11.58
CA LEU A 86 -8.73 36.67 10.25
C LEU A 86 -7.34 36.71 9.59
N ALA A 87 -6.63 37.83 9.70
CA ALA A 87 -5.26 37.93 9.19
C ALA A 87 -4.32 36.89 9.86
N LYS A 88 -4.40 36.74 11.19
CA LYS A 88 -3.64 35.71 11.91
C LYS A 88 -4.02 34.29 11.48
N VAL A 89 -5.33 33.99 11.39
CA VAL A 89 -5.82 32.68 10.93
C VAL A 89 -5.32 32.35 9.53
N ASN A 90 -5.30 33.34 8.61
CA ASN A 90 -4.76 33.14 7.27
C ASN A 90 -3.25 32.82 7.28
N THR A 91 -2.47 33.50 8.13
CA THR A 91 -1.05 33.18 8.33
C THR A 91 -0.87 31.77 8.88
N ASP A 92 -1.60 31.41 9.94
CA ASP A 92 -1.52 30.10 10.57
C ASP A 92 -1.89 28.96 9.58
N ILE A 93 -2.89 29.18 8.72
CA ILE A 93 -3.25 28.23 7.64
C ILE A 93 -2.11 28.10 6.62
N SER A 94 -1.50 29.21 6.19
CA SER A 94 -0.38 29.18 5.24
C SER A 94 0.84 28.44 5.80
N ASP A 95 1.13 28.61 7.09
CA ASP A 95 2.20 27.90 7.79
C ASP A 95 1.89 26.40 7.90
N LEU A 96 0.64 26.03 8.17
CA LEU A 96 0.19 24.64 8.17
C LEU A 96 0.32 23.99 6.79
N ASP A 97 -0.01 24.69 5.70
CA ASP A 97 0.19 24.20 4.33
C ASP A 97 1.66 23.93 4.02
N GLN A 98 2.56 24.79 4.49
CA GLN A 98 4.00 24.57 4.38
C GLN A 98 4.45 23.37 5.21
N ALA A 99 3.99 23.27 6.46
CA ALA A 99 4.29 22.14 7.34
C ALA A 99 3.80 20.80 6.77
N LEU A 100 2.60 20.77 6.17
CA LEU A 100 2.02 19.60 5.52
C LEU A 100 2.84 19.16 4.30
N ARG A 101 3.36 20.11 3.49
CA ARG A 101 4.27 19.77 2.39
C ARG A 101 5.57 19.13 2.89
N VAL A 102 6.12 19.64 3.99
CA VAL A 102 7.33 19.08 4.61
C VAL A 102 7.08 17.68 5.19
N ILE A 103 5.96 17.48 5.90
CA ILE A 103 5.64 16.15 6.46
C ILE A 103 5.37 15.12 5.36
N ASP A 104 4.69 15.52 4.28
CA ASP A 104 4.44 14.65 3.14
C ASP A 104 5.75 14.22 2.47
N GLN A 105 6.72 15.12 2.34
CA GLN A 105 8.03 14.77 1.82
C GLN A 105 8.75 13.78 2.74
N ARG A 106 8.77 14.05 4.06
CA ARG A 106 9.37 13.15 5.05
C ARG A 106 8.74 11.76 5.04
N ILE A 107 7.42 11.67 4.85
CA ILE A 107 6.70 10.39 4.72
C ILE A 107 7.15 9.63 3.47
N ARG A 108 7.32 10.32 2.32
CA ARG A 108 7.83 9.69 1.09
C ARG A 108 9.24 9.14 1.30
N ASP A 109 10.11 9.92 1.94
CA ASP A 109 11.49 9.52 2.21
C ASP A 109 11.55 8.32 3.19
N ALA A 110 10.72 8.34 4.23
CA ALA A 110 10.63 7.26 5.23
C ALA A 110 9.98 5.98 4.68
N ARG A 111 9.11 6.08 3.66
CA ARG A 111 8.39 4.93 3.08
C ARG A 111 9.35 3.84 2.60
N GLY A 112 10.47 4.22 1.99
CA GLY A 112 11.47 3.26 1.51
C GLY A 112 12.08 2.44 2.63
N ALA A 113 12.39 3.08 3.76
CA ALA A 113 12.93 2.41 4.94
C ALA A 113 11.90 1.46 5.57
N ALA A 114 10.68 1.94 5.82
CA ALA A 114 9.60 1.12 6.38
C ALA A 114 9.27 -0.09 5.48
N SER A 115 9.27 0.10 4.15
CA SER A 115 9.03 -0.97 3.18
C SER A 115 10.10 -2.07 3.27
N ARG A 116 11.37 -1.71 3.47
CA ARG A 116 12.44 -2.70 3.64
C ARG A 116 12.24 -3.55 4.89
N VAL A 117 11.76 -2.95 5.99
CA VAL A 117 11.45 -3.69 7.23
C VAL A 117 10.32 -4.69 7.00
N VAL A 118 9.23 -4.28 6.34
CA VAL A 118 8.14 -5.19 5.98
C VAL A 118 8.60 -6.31 5.04
N CYS A 119 9.40 -5.99 4.01
CA CYS A 119 9.93 -7.00 3.11
C CYS A 119 10.84 -8.01 3.84
N ALA A 120 11.67 -7.53 4.78
CA ALA A 120 12.51 -8.40 5.59
C ALA A 120 11.68 -9.35 6.47
N SER A 121 10.63 -8.83 7.12
CA SER A 121 9.74 -9.67 7.95
C SER A 121 8.92 -10.65 7.12
N ALA A 122 8.53 -10.29 5.89
CA ALA A 122 7.76 -11.14 4.98
C ALA A 122 8.62 -12.13 4.18
N ARG A 123 9.94 -11.99 4.20
CA ARG A 123 10.87 -12.82 3.43
C ARG A 123 10.71 -14.32 3.70
N PRO A 124 10.56 -14.82 4.95
CA PRO A 124 10.42 -16.26 5.19
C PRO A 124 9.15 -16.85 4.58
N GLU A 125 8.02 -16.14 4.68
CA GLU A 125 6.76 -16.57 4.09
C GLU A 125 6.80 -16.49 2.56
N TYR A 126 7.36 -15.41 2.01
CA TYR A 126 7.56 -15.29 0.57
C TYR A 126 8.39 -16.45 0.04
N ALA A 127 9.51 -16.76 0.70
CA ALA A 127 10.37 -17.89 0.35
C ALA A 127 9.63 -19.23 0.42
N ARG A 128 8.80 -19.45 1.46
CA ARG A 128 7.97 -20.66 1.58
C ARG A 128 7.03 -20.83 0.38
N ARG A 129 6.39 -19.74 -0.06
CA ARG A 129 5.47 -19.76 -1.22
C ARG A 129 6.20 -19.96 -2.54
N VAL A 130 7.35 -19.31 -2.72
CA VAL A 130 8.17 -19.49 -3.93
C VAL A 130 8.68 -20.93 -4.02
N ARG A 131 9.17 -21.52 -2.93
CA ARG A 131 9.56 -22.94 -2.89
C ARG A 131 8.42 -23.88 -3.28
N ALA A 132 7.23 -23.65 -2.73
CA ALA A 132 6.05 -24.45 -3.10
C ALA A 132 5.71 -24.34 -4.59
N MET A 133 5.87 -23.14 -5.18
CA MET A 133 5.68 -22.92 -6.62
C MET A 133 6.77 -23.61 -7.45
N VAL A 134 8.03 -23.53 -7.05
CA VAL A 134 9.15 -24.23 -7.70
C VAL A 134 8.93 -25.74 -7.68
N ALA A 135 8.53 -26.31 -6.55
CA ALA A 135 8.21 -27.73 -6.43
C ALA A 135 7.09 -28.13 -7.41
N ALA A 136 5.99 -27.37 -7.47
CA ALA A 136 4.91 -27.61 -8.41
C ALA A 136 5.35 -27.50 -9.88
N MET A 137 6.23 -26.54 -10.18
CA MET A 137 6.79 -26.37 -11.53
C MET A 137 7.71 -27.53 -11.92
N ARG A 138 8.50 -28.09 -11.00
CA ARG A 138 9.28 -29.31 -11.29
C ARG A 138 8.38 -30.49 -11.67
N THR A 139 7.29 -30.70 -10.93
CA THR A 139 6.29 -31.73 -11.28
C THR A 139 5.62 -31.46 -12.62
N LEU A 140 5.27 -30.19 -12.91
CA LEU A 140 4.72 -29.81 -14.21
C LEU A 140 5.72 -30.04 -15.35
N ASP A 141 6.99 -29.74 -15.13
CA ASP A 141 8.06 -29.93 -16.11
C ASP A 141 8.23 -31.41 -16.49
N GLU A 142 8.18 -32.31 -15.49
CA GLU A 142 8.22 -33.75 -15.71
C GLU A 142 7.00 -34.23 -16.51
N ALA A 143 5.80 -33.77 -16.15
CA ALA A 143 4.57 -34.10 -16.89
C ALA A 143 4.62 -33.57 -18.34
N HIS A 144 5.18 -32.39 -18.55
CA HIS A 144 5.34 -31.80 -19.86
C HIS A 144 6.30 -32.60 -20.74
N LYS A 145 7.45 -33.04 -20.21
CA LYS A 145 8.37 -33.95 -20.92
C LYS A 145 7.69 -35.27 -21.29
N ALA A 146 6.95 -35.86 -20.36
CA ALA A 146 6.23 -37.11 -20.62
C ALA A 146 5.16 -36.97 -21.71
N TYR A 147 4.47 -35.83 -21.76
CA TYR A 147 3.54 -35.49 -22.84
C TYR A 147 4.24 -35.39 -24.19
N ASP A 148 5.34 -34.64 -24.28
CA ASP A 148 6.07 -34.48 -25.54
C ASP A 148 6.74 -35.77 -26.01
N GLU A 149 7.21 -36.61 -25.08
CA GLU A 149 7.73 -37.95 -25.39
C GLU A 149 6.65 -38.84 -26.02
N LEU A 150 5.44 -38.89 -25.44
CA LEU A 150 4.32 -39.62 -26.04
C LEU A 150 3.98 -39.07 -27.44
N ARG A 151 3.98 -37.74 -27.58
CA ARG A 151 3.72 -37.10 -28.87
C ARG A 151 4.73 -37.52 -29.93
N TRP A 152 6.02 -37.59 -29.58
CA TRP A 152 7.04 -38.07 -30.51
C TRP A 152 6.93 -39.55 -30.83
N GLN A 153 6.54 -40.39 -29.87
CA GLN A 153 6.29 -41.81 -30.14
C GLN A 153 5.16 -41.98 -31.17
N LEU A 154 4.08 -41.20 -31.05
CA LEU A 154 3.01 -41.21 -32.05
C LEU A 154 3.47 -40.70 -33.42
N GLU A 155 4.28 -39.63 -33.44
CA GLU A 155 4.86 -39.11 -34.67
C GLU A 155 5.84 -40.10 -35.32
N ALA A 156 6.64 -40.83 -34.54
CA ALA A 156 7.59 -41.82 -35.01
C ALA A 156 6.93 -43.06 -35.65
N GLU A 157 5.71 -43.39 -35.22
CA GLU A 157 4.89 -44.46 -35.78
C GLU A 157 3.94 -43.97 -36.89
N ASP A 158 4.16 -42.75 -37.40
CA ASP A 158 3.32 -42.08 -38.42
C ASP A 158 1.82 -41.99 -38.04
N ILE A 159 1.51 -41.94 -36.73
CA ILE A 159 0.14 -41.87 -36.23
C ILE A 159 -0.37 -40.43 -36.24
N ALA A 160 -1.53 -40.21 -36.87
CA ALA A 160 -2.24 -38.93 -36.89
C ALA A 160 -2.87 -38.56 -35.53
N TRP A 161 -2.03 -38.20 -34.57
CA TRP A 161 -2.41 -37.84 -33.19
C TRP A 161 -3.20 -36.53 -33.09
N THR A 162 -3.32 -35.76 -34.18
CA THR A 162 -4.16 -34.55 -34.26
C THR A 162 -5.63 -34.82 -33.96
N SER A 163 -6.09 -36.06 -34.12
CA SER A 163 -7.41 -36.54 -33.70
C SER A 163 -7.62 -36.47 -32.18
N LEU A 164 -6.56 -36.45 -31.37
CA LEU A 164 -6.62 -36.30 -29.92
C LEU A 164 -6.82 -34.86 -29.45
N VAL A 165 -6.91 -33.89 -30.37
CA VAL A 165 -6.95 -32.45 -30.08
C VAL A 165 -5.69 -32.00 -29.32
N PRO A 166 -4.63 -31.58 -30.04
CA PRO A 166 -3.37 -31.19 -29.43
C PRO A 166 -3.51 -30.13 -28.32
N MET A 167 -2.96 -30.43 -27.13
CA MET A 167 -2.95 -29.53 -25.97
C MET A 167 -1.51 -29.16 -25.58
N SER A 168 -0.77 -28.56 -26.52
CA SER A 168 0.64 -28.19 -26.29
C SER A 168 0.76 -26.93 -25.42
N PRO A 169 1.44 -27.00 -24.25
CA PRO A 169 1.61 -25.86 -23.36
C PRO A 169 2.77 -24.95 -23.85
N VAL A 170 2.62 -24.36 -25.03
CA VAL A 170 3.65 -23.53 -25.70
C VAL A 170 4.20 -22.39 -24.85
N TRP A 171 3.44 -21.94 -23.85
CA TRP A 171 3.84 -20.91 -22.89
C TRP A 171 4.95 -21.36 -21.92
N LEU A 172 5.21 -22.67 -21.80
CA LEU A 172 6.32 -23.26 -21.04
C LEU A 172 7.66 -23.26 -21.79
N GLY A 173 7.63 -23.02 -23.12
CA GLY A 173 8.73 -23.31 -24.04
C GLY A 173 8.73 -24.77 -24.48
N SER A 174 9.50 -25.12 -25.51
CA SER A 174 9.58 -26.51 -25.98
C SER A 174 10.25 -27.40 -24.93
N SER A 175 9.81 -28.65 -24.77
CA SER A 175 10.48 -29.57 -23.83
C SER A 175 11.94 -29.85 -24.19
N ASN A 176 12.35 -29.58 -25.44
CA ASN A 176 13.71 -29.80 -25.95
C ASN A 176 14.66 -28.64 -25.73
N GLU A 177 14.13 -27.49 -25.37
CA GLU A 177 14.92 -26.29 -25.17
C GLU A 177 15.54 -26.31 -23.78
N ALA A 178 16.88 -26.25 -23.73
CA ALA A 178 17.62 -26.20 -22.48
C ALA A 178 17.30 -24.96 -21.63
N ASP A 179 16.97 -23.82 -22.26
CA ASP A 179 16.62 -22.55 -21.60
C ASP A 179 15.11 -22.21 -21.72
N ARG A 180 14.25 -23.23 -21.66
CA ARG A 180 12.79 -23.01 -21.67
C ARG A 180 12.31 -22.27 -20.43
N ARG A 181 11.15 -21.62 -20.55
CA ARG A 181 10.63 -20.63 -19.58
C ARG A 181 10.44 -21.19 -18.18
N ILE A 182 9.98 -22.44 -18.05
CA ILE A 182 9.81 -23.09 -16.75
C ILE A 182 11.14 -23.32 -16.05
N THR A 183 12.16 -23.75 -16.79
CA THR A 183 13.50 -24.01 -16.27
C THR A 183 14.22 -22.70 -15.93
N ARG A 184 14.03 -21.65 -16.74
CA ARG A 184 14.50 -20.29 -16.42
C ARG A 184 13.89 -19.78 -15.11
N PHE A 185 12.58 -19.94 -14.91
CA PHE A 185 11.93 -19.52 -13.68
C PHE A 185 12.50 -20.24 -12.45
N ILE A 186 12.65 -21.57 -12.52
CA ILE A 186 13.22 -22.39 -11.44
C ILE A 186 14.64 -21.91 -11.12
N ARG A 187 15.48 -21.71 -12.15
CA ARG A 187 16.85 -21.21 -12.01
C ARG A 187 16.89 -19.82 -11.37
N ASP A 188 16.03 -18.90 -11.81
CA ASP A 188 15.97 -17.53 -11.28
C ASP A 188 15.53 -17.53 -9.80
N ALA A 189 14.61 -18.42 -9.42
CA ALA A 189 14.18 -18.61 -8.04
C ALA A 189 15.31 -19.19 -7.16
N GLU A 190 16.05 -20.19 -7.65
CA GLU A 190 17.21 -20.76 -6.98
C GLU A 190 18.33 -19.73 -6.80
N ALA A 191 18.66 -18.98 -7.87
CA ALA A 191 19.65 -17.91 -7.84
C ALA A 191 19.29 -16.78 -6.85
N ALA A 192 18.00 -16.51 -6.65
CA ALA A 192 17.51 -15.56 -5.66
C ALA A 192 17.53 -16.09 -4.21
N GLY A 193 17.97 -17.34 -3.99
CA GLY A 193 18.03 -17.98 -2.68
C GLY A 193 16.69 -18.56 -2.22
N TYR A 194 15.79 -18.85 -3.16
CA TYR A 194 14.52 -19.55 -2.91
C TYR A 194 14.55 -21.01 -3.39
N GLY A 195 15.74 -21.53 -3.73
CA GLY A 195 15.96 -22.96 -3.93
C GLY A 195 15.77 -23.74 -2.64
N ASP A 196 15.52 -25.03 -2.78
CA ASP A 196 15.54 -25.99 -1.66
C ASP A 196 16.95 -26.14 -1.07
#